data_AF-A0A2M7MGA3-F1
#
_entry.id   AF-A0A2M7MGA3-F1
#
_cell.length_a   1.000
_cell.length_b   1.000
_cell.length_c   1.000
_cell.angle_alpha   90.00
_cell.angle_beta   90.00
_cell.angle_gamma   90.00
#
_symmetry.space_group_name_H-M   'P 1'
#
loop_
_entity.id
_entity.type
_entity.pdbx_description
1 polymer ?
#
loop_
_entity_poly.entity_id
_entity_poly.type
_entity_poly.pdbx_seq_one_letter_code
_entity_poly.pdbx_strand_id
1 'polypeptide(L)'
;MKGYPSLTSEQKREIIARIKEKGERVADLAKEYGVQPRIIYGYLSRSGQHSGTLLELSKLKREKDALLKIVGQLVVDQKLGKKIRHRYGN
;
A
#
# COMPACT_ATOMS: atom_id res chain seq x y z
N MET A 1 -16.18 -23.17 20.67
CA MET A 1 -15.12 -22.26 20.16
C MET A 1 -15.80 -21.04 19.56
N LYS A 2 -15.56 -19.83 20.06
CA LYS A 2 -16.16 -18.60 19.53
C LYS A 2 -15.48 -18.31 18.19
N GLY A 3 -16.14 -18.63 17.08
CA GLY A 3 -15.61 -18.39 15.74
C GLY A 3 -15.32 -16.90 15.56
N TYR A 4 -14.14 -16.55 15.06
CA TYR A 4 -13.83 -15.17 14.68
C TYR A 4 -14.93 -14.64 13.75
N PRO A 5 -15.35 -13.36 13.88
CA PRO A 5 -16.38 -12.80 13.03
C PRO A 5 -15.96 -12.96 11.57
N SER A 6 -16.82 -13.65 10.81
CA SER A 6 -16.64 -13.77 9.37
C SER A 6 -16.80 -12.38 8.76
N LEU A 7 -15.80 -11.94 8.00
CA LEU A 7 -15.93 -10.74 7.17
C LEU A 7 -17.21 -10.84 6.32
N THR A 8 -17.94 -9.73 6.20
CA THR A 8 -19.07 -9.64 5.27
C THR A 8 -18.57 -9.69 3.82
N SER A 9 -19.46 -9.95 2.88
CA SER A 9 -19.11 -9.92 1.45
C SER A 9 -18.62 -8.55 1.00
N GLU A 10 -19.16 -7.47 1.58
CA GLU A 10 -18.72 -6.09 1.31
C GLU A 10 -17.32 -5.83 1.82
N GLN A 11 -17.04 -6.20 3.08
CA GLN A 11 -15.71 -6.07 3.67
C GLN A 11 -14.66 -6.85 2.86
N LYS A 12 -15.00 -8.05 2.37
CA LYS A 12 -14.09 -8.83 1.51
C LYS A 12 -13.77 -8.09 0.21
N ARG A 13 -14.79 -7.53 -0.46
CA ARG A 13 -14.60 -6.76 -1.70
C ARG A 13 -13.73 -5.53 -1.45
N GLU A 14 -14.01 -4.79 -0.39
CA GLU A 14 -13.27 -3.60 -0.01
C GLU A 14 -11.80 -3.91 0.31
N ILE A 15 -11.53 -4.93 1.13
CA ILE A 15 -10.17 -5.37 1.48
C ILE A 15 -9.39 -5.73 0.21
N ILE A 16 -10.01 -6.46 -0.72
CA ILE A 16 -9.38 -6.79 -2.00
C ILE A 16 -9.06 -5.51 -2.78
N ALA A 17 -10.02 -4.60 -2.93
CA ALA A 17 -9.81 -3.34 -3.65
C ALA A 17 -8.68 -2.51 -3.03
N ARG A 18 -8.63 -2.35 -1.70
CA ARG A 18 -7.57 -1.61 -0.99
C ARG A 18 -6.19 -2.23 -1.19
N ILE A 19 -6.09 -3.56 -1.17
CA ILE A 19 -4.81 -4.24 -1.47
C ILE A 19 -4.42 -4.03 -2.94
N LYS A 20 -5.37 -4.20 -3.89
CA LYS A 20 -5.11 -4.09 -5.34
C LYS A 20 -4.76 -2.68 -5.76
N GLU A 21 -5.59 -1.72 -5.36
CA GLU A 21 -5.61 -0.36 -5.90
C GLU A 21 -4.67 0.53 -5.11
N LYS A 22 -4.73 0.46 -3.77
CA LYS A 22 -3.97 1.33 -2.86
C LYS A 22 -2.68 0.70 -2.34
N GLY A 23 -2.47 -0.60 -2.55
CA GLY A 23 -1.25 -1.28 -2.11
C GLY A 23 -1.14 -1.44 -0.58
N GLU A 24 -2.27 -1.46 0.12
CA GLU A 24 -2.29 -1.62 1.57
C GLU A 24 -1.82 -3.01 2.02
N ARG A 25 -1.25 -3.10 3.23
CA ARG A 25 -0.72 -4.37 3.77
C ARG A 25 -1.82 -5.14 4.46
N VAL A 26 -1.83 -6.46 4.23
CA VAL A 26 -2.76 -7.39 4.89
C VAL A 26 -2.70 -7.29 6.42
N ALA A 27 -1.53 -7.07 7.00
CA ALA A 27 -1.37 -6.95 8.45
C ALA A 27 -2.09 -5.72 9.04
N ASP A 28 -2.14 -4.62 8.30
CA ASP A 28 -2.78 -3.38 8.74
C ASP A 28 -4.30 -3.50 8.62
N LEU A 29 -4.77 -4.01 7.48
CA LEU A 29 -6.18 -4.33 7.27
C LEU A 29 -6.69 -5.38 8.26
N ALA A 30 -5.90 -6.40 8.60
CA ALA A 30 -6.30 -7.38 9.61
C ALA A 30 -6.57 -6.75 10.99
N LYS A 31 -5.73 -5.78 11.39
CA LYS A 31 -5.95 -5.02 12.63
C LYS A 31 -7.19 -4.14 12.54
N GLU A 32 -7.35 -3.42 11.43
CA GLU A 32 -8.48 -2.51 11.21
C GLU A 32 -9.83 -3.22 11.27
N TYR A 33 -9.95 -4.37 10.61
CA TYR A 33 -11.19 -5.14 10.56
C TYR A 33 -11.33 -6.15 11.73
N GLY A 34 -10.38 -6.18 12.68
CA GLY A 34 -10.45 -7.05 13.87
C GLY A 34 -10.38 -8.54 13.56
N VAL A 35 -9.63 -8.94 12.52
CA VAL A 35 -9.50 -10.34 12.08
C VAL A 35 -8.07 -10.82 12.10
N GLN A 36 -7.86 -12.13 12.18
CA GLN A 36 -6.52 -12.70 12.02
C GLN A 36 -6.06 -12.53 10.55
N PRO A 37 -4.78 -12.17 10.28
CA PRO A 37 -4.26 -12.02 8.92
C PRO A 37 -4.49 -13.23 8.02
N ARG A 38 -4.45 -14.45 8.58
CA ARG A 38 -4.71 -15.71 7.85
C ARG A 38 -6.09 -15.76 7.21
N ILE A 39 -7.08 -15.06 7.77
CA ILE A 39 -8.42 -14.97 7.20
C ILE A 39 -8.37 -14.21 5.88
N ILE A 40 -7.70 -13.06 5.84
CA ILE A 40 -7.55 -12.26 4.62
C ILE A 40 -6.72 -13.02 3.58
N TYR A 41 -5.60 -13.64 3.97
CA TYR A 41 -4.80 -14.46 3.04
C TYR A 41 -5.61 -15.63 2.46
N GLY A 42 -6.45 -16.28 3.27
CA GLY A 42 -7.36 -17.33 2.80
C GLY A 42 -8.41 -16.83 1.82
N TYR A 43 -8.88 -15.58 1.95
CA TYR A 43 -9.78 -14.96 0.97
C TYR A 43 -9.05 -14.61 -0.33
N LEU A 44 -7.83 -14.10 -0.24
CA LEU A 44 -7.02 -13.77 -1.41
C LEU A 44 -6.72 -15.01 -2.25
N SER A 45 -6.36 -16.13 -1.62
CA SER A 45 -6.07 -17.38 -2.33
C SER A 45 -7.32 -17.99 -3.00
N ARG A 46 -8.49 -17.90 -2.35
CA ARG A 46 -9.76 -18.43 -2.89
C ARG A 46 -10.37 -17.59 -4.00
N SER A 47 -9.97 -16.32 -4.13
CA SER A 47 -10.51 -15.42 -5.15
C SER A 47 -10.06 -15.74 -6.58
N GLY A 48 -9.31 -16.82 -6.81
CA GLY A 48 -8.84 -17.27 -8.13
C GLY A 48 -7.81 -16.35 -8.78
N GLN A 49 -7.45 -15.27 -8.09
CA GLN A 49 -6.41 -14.34 -8.48
C GLN A 49 -5.09 -14.89 -7.94
N HIS A 50 -4.07 -15.02 -8.77
CA HIS A 50 -2.73 -15.44 -8.35
C HIS A 50 -2.28 -14.59 -7.15
N SER A 51 -2.50 -15.11 -5.94
CA SER A 51 -2.41 -14.34 -4.70
C SER A 51 -0.99 -13.83 -4.47
N GLY A 52 0.01 -14.57 -4.95
CA GLY A 52 1.41 -14.12 -5.05
C GLY A 52 1.57 -12.86 -5.89
N THR A 53 1.03 -12.84 -7.12
CA THR A 53 1.10 -11.68 -8.03
C THR A 53 0.47 -10.43 -7.42
N LEU A 54 -0.61 -10.59 -6.64
CA LEU A 54 -1.27 -9.46 -6.01
C LEU A 54 -0.46 -8.83 -4.89
N LEU A 55 0.16 -9.65 -4.05
CA LEU A 55 1.02 -9.16 -2.96
C LEU A 55 2.28 -8.49 -3.51
N GLU A 56 2.88 -9.05 -4.57
CA GLU A 56 4.00 -8.44 -5.27
C GLU A 56 3.61 -7.10 -5.91
N LEU A 57 2.44 -7.01 -6.55
CA LEU A 57 1.94 -5.75 -7.10
C LEU A 57 1.74 -4.68 -6.02
N SER A 58 1.17 -5.06 -4.87
CA SER A 58 0.99 -4.16 -3.72
C SER A 58 2.34 -3.68 -3.16
N LYS A 59 3.34 -4.56 -3.09
CA LYS A 59 4.71 -4.20 -2.71
C LYS A 59 5.34 -3.22 -3.72
N LEU A 60 5.24 -3.52 -5.01
CA LEU A 60 5.77 -2.69 -6.09
C LEU A 60 5.17 -1.29 -6.09
N LYS A 61 3.86 -1.15 -5.84
CA LYS A 61 3.20 0.16 -5.71
C LYS A 61 3.77 0.98 -4.57
N ARG A 62 3.97 0.37 -3.39
CA ARG A 62 4.57 1.05 -2.23
C ARG A 62 6.02 1.49 -2.50
N GLU A 63 6.80 0.65 -3.17
CA GLU A 63 8.17 0.99 -3.58
C GLU A 63 8.19 2.16 -4.58
N LYS A 64 7.31 2.13 -5.60
CA LYS A 64 7.14 3.22 -6.56
C LYS A 64 6.76 4.54 -5.88
N ASP A 65 5.84 4.51 -4.93
CA ASP A 65 5.40 5.71 -4.21
C ASP A 65 6.48 6.27 -3.28
N ALA A 66 7.28 5.40 -2.64
CA ALA A 66 8.44 5.82 -1.86
C ALA A 66 9.50 6.49 -2.75
N LEU A 67 9.78 5.91 -3.92
CA LEU A 67 10.71 6.49 -4.90
C LEU A 67 10.24 7.85 -5.41
N LEU A 68 8.96 8.00 -5.75
CA LEU A 68 8.41 9.29 -6.20
C LEU A 68 8.54 10.38 -5.14
N LYS A 69 8.36 10.05 -3.86
CA LYS A 69 8.56 11.00 -2.75
C LYS A 69 10.02 11.47 -2.67
N ILE A 70 10.97 10.54 -2.75
CA ILE A 70 12.41 10.84 -2.72
C ILE A 70 12.78 11.74 -3.91
N VAL A 71 12.38 11.36 -5.13
CA VAL A 71 12.64 12.15 -6.34
C VAL A 71 12.02 13.54 -6.23
N GLY A 72 10.79 13.65 -5.73
CA GLY A 72 10.12 14.93 -5.50
C GLY A 72 10.94 15.84 -4.57
N GLN A 73 11.42 15.30 -3.45
CA GLN A 73 12.24 16.05 -2.50
C GLN A 73 13.55 16.53 -3.15
N LEU A 74 14.24 15.66 -3.88
CA LEU A 74 15.48 16.01 -4.59
C LEU A 74 15.28 17.13 -5.61
N VAL A 75 14.16 17.12 -6.33
CA VAL A 75 13.82 18.18 -7.30
C VAL A 75 13.55 19.52 -6.58
N VAL A 76 12.86 19.49 -5.43
CA VAL A 76 12.63 20.68 -4.61
C VAL A 76 13.97 21.26 -4.12
N ASP A 77 14.82 20.41 -3.54
CA ASP A 77 16.13 20.82 -3.03
C ASP A 77 17.02 21.40 -4.14
N GLN A 78 17.01 20.80 -5.33
CA GLN A 78 17.74 21.32 -6.49
C GLN A 78 17.24 22.72 -6.90
N LYS A 79 15.93 22.93 -6.95
CA LYS A 79 15.33 24.23 -7.30
C LYS A 79 15.66 25.30 -6.26
N LEU A 80 15.58 24.95 -4.97
CA LEU A 80 15.95 25.85 -3.87
C LEU A 80 17.44 26.21 -3.95
N GLY A 81 18.31 25.23 -4.16
CA GLY A 81 19.75 25.46 -4.35
C GLY A 81 20.04 26.39 -5.53
N LYS A 82 19.37 26.21 -6.68
CA LYS A 82 19.46 27.13 -7.83
C LYS A 82 19.02 28.55 -7.47
N LYS A 83 17.89 28.71 -6.76
CA LYS A 83 17.37 30.02 -6.32
C LYS A 83 18.28 30.72 -5.30
N ILE A 84 18.95 29.97 -4.44
CA ILE A 84 19.93 30.53 -3.48
C ILE A 84 21.17 31.00 -4.23
N ARG A 85 21.73 30.17 -5.13
CA ARG A 85 22.89 30.55 -5.95
C ARG A 85 22.62 31.79 -6.80
N HIS A 86 21.44 31.91 -7.41
CA HIS A 86 21.07 33.11 -8.17
C HIS A 86 20.91 34.36 -7.29
N ARG A 87 20.53 34.21 -6.01
CA ARG A 87 20.34 35.37 -5.11
C ARG A 87 21.64 35.87 -4.47
N TYR A 88 22.63 34.99 -4.30
CA TYR A 88 23.85 35.29 -3.53
C TYR A 88 25.15 35.07 -4.31
N GLY A 89 25.09 34.54 -5.53
CA GLY A 89 26.21 34.53 -6.47
C GLY A 89 26.10 35.75 -7.40
N ASN A 90 27.20 36.52 -7.50
CA ASN A 90 27.41 37.55 -8.53
C ASN A 90 27.18 36.99 -9.93
#